data_AF-A0A2H9L432-F1
#
_entry.id   AF-A0A2H9L432-F1
#
_cell.length_a   1.000
_cell.length_b   1.000
_cell.length_c   1.000
_cell.angle_alpha   90.00
_cell.angle_beta   90.00
_cell.angle_gamma   90.00
#
_symmetry.space_group_name_H-M   'P 1'
#
loop_
_entity.id
_entity.type
_entity.pdbx_description
1 polymer ?
#
loop_
_entity_poly.entity_id
_entity_poly.type
_entity_poly.pdbx_seq_one_letter_code
_entity_poly.pdbx_strand_id
1 'polypeptide(L)' 'MEKSLKILKALSDDTRLKIVEFLLNGEKCVCEIIPHTKRTQS' A
#
# COMPACT_ATOMS: atom_id res chain seq x y z
N MET A 1 -2.34 12.85 18.91
CA MET A 1 -3.33 11.82 18.55
C MET A 1 -3.70 11.85 17.07
N GLU A 2 -3.91 13.04 16.47
CA GLU A 2 -4.32 13.18 15.07
C GLU A 2 -3.42 12.46 14.05
N LYS A 3 -2.09 12.48 14.22
CA LYS A 3 -1.15 11.83 13.30
C LYS A 3 -1.38 10.32 13.21
N SER A 4 -1.51 9.66 14.37
CA SER A 4 -1.76 8.22 14.43
C SER A 4 -3.12 7.86 13.81
N LEU A 5 -4.16 8.68 14.04
CA LEU A 5 -5.47 8.49 13.40
C LEU A 5 -5.39 8.58 11.87
N LYS A 6 -4.62 9.55 11.34
CA LYS A 6 -4.41 9.68 9.89
C LYS A 6 -3.67 8.46 9.32
N ILE A 7 -2.65 7.96 10.01
CA ILE A 7 -1.90 6.77 9.58
C ILE A 7 -2.79 5.53 9.61
N LEU A 8 -3.51 5.29 10.70
CA LEU A 8 -4.41 4.13 10.83
C LEU A 8 -5.54 4.17 9.81
N LYS A 9 -6.10 5.36 9.52
CA LYS A 9 -7.09 5.55 8.45
C LYS A 9 -6.49 5.30 7.06
N ALA A 10 -5.21 5.60 6.85
CA ALA A 10 -4.52 5.24 5.61
C ALA A 10 -4.35 3.70 5.52
N LEU A 11 -3.86 3.07 6.58
CA LEU A 11 -3.61 1.63 6.62
C LEU A 11 -4.88 0.77 6.61
N SER A 12 -6.05 1.32 6.96
CA SER A 12 -7.32 0.59 6.92
C SER A 12 -7.84 0.30 5.50
N ASP A 13 -7.19 0.82 4.46
CA ASP A 13 -7.50 0.45 3.07
C ASP A 13 -6.70 -0.80 2.68
N ASP A 14 -7.42 -1.84 2.27
CA ASP A 14 -6.86 -3.14 1.91
C ASP A 14 -5.78 -3.05 0.82
N THR A 15 -5.95 -2.17 -0.17
CA THR A 15 -4.97 -2.01 -1.26
C THR A 15 -3.70 -1.35 -0.74
N ARG A 16 -3.82 -0.28 0.04
CA ARG A 16 -2.66 0.40 0.65
C ARG A 16 -1.92 -0.51 1.61
N LEU A 17 -2.62 -1.32 2.41
CA LEU A 17 -1.98 -2.26 3.32
C LEU A 17 -1.16 -3.30 2.55
N LYS A 18 -1.72 -3.91 1.51
CA LYS A 18 -1.00 -4.84 0.62
C LYS A 18 0.24 -4.21 -0.02
N ILE A 19 0.15 -2.96 -0.46
CA ILE A 19 1.30 -2.24 -1.02
C ILE A 19 2.40 -2.06 0.03
N VAL A 20 2.05 -1.63 1.24
CA VAL A 20 3.01 -1.44 2.33
C VAL A 20 3.69 -2.76 2.70
N GLU A 21 2.91 -3.85 2.83
CA GLU A 21 3.44 -5.19 3.11
C GLU A 21 4.40 -5.66 2.00
N PHE A 22 4.07 -5.41 0.73
CA PHE A 22 4.92 -5.79 -0.40
C PHE A 22 6.26 -5.04 -0.40
N LEU A 23 6.24 -3.76 -0.01
CA LEU A 23 7.43 -2.89 0.10
C LEU A 23 8.31 -3.18 1.32
N LEU A 24 7.87 -4.00 2.29
CA LEU A 24 8.73 -4.42 3.41
C LEU A 24 9.95 -5.21 2.93
N ASN A 25 9.87 -5.82 1.73
CA ASN A 25 10.96 -6.54 1.09
C ASN A 25 11.88 -5.65 0.24
N GLY A 26 11.72 -4.32 0.31
CA GLY A 26 12.50 -3.34 -0.43
C GLY A 26 11.69 -2.55 -1.46
N GLU A 27 12.37 -1.65 -2.16
CA GLU A 27 11.79 -0.86 -3.25
C GLU A 27 11.27 -1.76 -4.38
N LYS A 28 10.11 -1.39 -4.94
CA LYS A 28 9.43 -2.13 -6.02
C LYS A 28 9.01 -1.18 -7.12
N CYS A 29 9.12 -1.66 -8.35
CA CYS A 29 8.56 -0.97 -9.50
C CYS A 29 7.02 -1.09 -9.52
N VAL A 30 6.33 -0.09 -10.06
CA VAL A 30 4.86 -0.10 -10.19
C VAL A 30 4.36 -1.32 -10.99
N CYS A 31 5.14 -1.80 -11.96
CA CYS A 31 4.79 -2.99 -12.74
C CYS A 31 4.76 -4.27 -11.89
N GLU A 32 5.46 -4.31 -10.76
CA GLU A 32 5.41 -5.41 -9.78
C GLU A 32 4.21 -5.26 -8.83
N ILE A 33 3.76 -4.03 -8.57
CA ILE A 33 2.65 -3.72 -7.65
C ILE A 33 1.28 -4.04 -8.28
N ILE A 34 1.10 -3.74 -9.58
CA ILE A 34 -0.14 -4.00 -10.32
C ILE A 34 -0.60 -5.49 -10.20
N PRO A 35 0.25 -6.50 -10.53
CA PRO A 35 -0.16 -7.90 -10.40
C PRO A 35 -0.38 -8.33 -8.95
N HIS A 36 0.31 -7.70 -7.98
CA HIS A 36 0.15 -8.00 -6.56
C HIS A 36 -1.17 -7.46 -5.98
N THR A 37 -1.60 -6.27 -6.41
CA THR A 37 -2.80 -5.60 -5.92
C THR A 37 -4.06 -5.88 -6.75
N LYS A 38 -3.89 -6.38 -7.99
CA LYS A 38 -4.95 -6.52 -9.00
C LYS A 38 -5.66 -5.19 -9.30
N ARG A 39 -4.94 -4.07 -9.13
CA ARG A 39 -5.41 -2.72 -9.42
C ARG A 39 -4.60 -2.16 -10.58
N THR A 40 -5.28 -1.47 -11.48
CA THR A 40 -4.62 -0.72 -12.56
C THR A 40 -4.09 0.60 -12.01
N GLN A 41 -2.98 1.07 -12.59
CA GLN A 41 -2.61 2.48 -12.43
C GLN A 41 -3.53 3.32 -13.31
N SER A 42 -4.22 4.29 -12.71
CA SER A 42 -5.01 5.31 -13.41
C SER A 42 -4.11 6.37 -14.05
#